data_AF-A0A850SXF6-F1
#
_entry.id   AF-A0A850SXF6-F1
#
_cell.length_a   1.000
_cell.length_b   1.000
_cell.length_c   1.000
_cell.angle_alpha   90.00
_cell.angle_beta   90.00
_cell.angle_gamma   90.00
#
_symmetry.space_group_name_H-M   'P 1'
#
loop_
_entity.id
_entity.type
_entity.pdbx_description
1 polymer ?
#
loop_
_entity_poly.entity_id
_entity_poly.type
_entity_poly.pdbx_seq_one_letter_code
_entity_poly.pdbx_strand_id
1 'polypeptide(L)' 'KTVISELGASGLKDMGKCMAALKERHAGAMDFGRAGALMKQTLG' A
#
# COMPACT_ATOMS: atom_id res chain seq x y z
N LYS A 1 -5.88 -0.42 -10.58
CA LYS A 1 -4.87 -1.38 -10.09
C LYS A 1 -4.33 -0.86 -8.77
N THR A 2 -4.40 -1.63 -7.68
CA THR A 2 -3.84 -1.26 -6.38
C THR A 2 -2.33 -1.52 -6.36
N VAL A 3 -1.57 -0.73 -5.60
CA VAL A 3 -0.11 -0.89 -5.46
C VAL A 3 0.28 -2.28 -4.97
N ILE A 4 -0.60 -2.96 -4.21
CA ILE A 4 -0.44 -4.36 -3.79
C ILE A 4 -0.27 -5.29 -5.01
N SER A 5 -1.14 -5.16 -6.01
CA SER A 5 -1.13 -6.00 -7.21
C SER A 5 0.00 -5.63 -8.17
N GLU A 6 0.40 -4.35 -8.21
CA GLU A 6 1.53 -3.91 -9.03
C GLU A 6 2.88 -4.33 -8.48
N LEU A 7 3.04 -4.34 -7.15
CA LEU A 7 4.27 -4.74 -6.48
C LEU A 7 4.32 -6.22 -6.10
N GLY A 8 3.25 -6.98 -6.40
CA GLY A 8 3.16 -8.40 -6.01
C GLY A 8 3.22 -8.61 -4.50
N ALA A 9 2.74 -7.63 -3.73
CA ALA A 9 2.83 -7.66 -2.28
C ALA A 9 1.97 -8.79 -1.72
N SER A 10 2.60 -9.67 -0.96
CA SER A 10 1.98 -10.90 -0.46
C SER A 10 2.05 -11.03 1.06
N GLY A 11 2.71 -10.09 1.74
CA GLY A 11 2.72 -10.06 3.20
C GLY A 11 3.05 -8.70 3.80
N LEU A 12 3.02 -8.65 5.13
CA LEU A 12 3.29 -7.44 5.92
C LEU A 12 4.65 -6.78 5.61
N LYS A 13 5.64 -7.55 5.16
CA LYS A 13 6.96 -7.05 4.76
C LYS A 13 6.89 -6.17 3.50
N ASP A 14 5.95 -6.47 2.60
CA ASP A 14 5.73 -5.71 1.38
C ASP A 14 4.81 -4.50 1.60
N MET A 15 4.08 -4.47 2.72
CA MET A 15 3.24 -3.33 3.10
C MET A 15 4.05 -2.03 3.19
N GLY A 16 5.26 -2.09 3.76
CA GLY A 16 6.15 -0.93 3.85
C GLY A 16 6.58 -0.41 2.47
N LYS A 17 6.95 -1.33 1.56
CA LYS A 17 7.28 -0.99 0.16
C LYS A 17 6.07 -0.41 -0.59
N CYS A 18 4.90 -1.02 -0.41
CA CYS A 18 3.65 -0.53 -1.01
C CYS A 18 3.32 0.87 -0.52
N MET A 19 3.40 1.13 0.78
CA MET A 19 3.13 2.44 1.34
C MET A 19 4.14 3.49 0.86
N ALA A 20 5.41 3.13 0.69
CA ALA A 20 6.41 4.03 0.12
C ALA A 20 6.09 4.39 -1.34
N ALA A 21 5.83 3.40 -2.20
CA ALA A 21 5.48 3.61 -3.60
C ALA A 21 4.15 4.38 -3.76
N LEU A 22 3.17 4.09 -2.90
CA LEU A 22 1.88 4.79 -2.88
C LEU A 22 2.06 6.25 -2.44
N LYS A 23 2.92 6.51 -1.44
CA LYS A 23 3.28 7.88 -1.02
C LYS A 23 4.00 8.64 -2.09
N GLU A 24 4.91 8.01 -2.82
CA GLU A 24 5.68 8.67 -3.88
C GLU A 24 4.79 9.04 -5.07
N ARG A 25 3.87 8.14 -5.46
CA ARG A 25 2.97 8.33 -6.62
C ARG A 25 1.73 9.16 -6.31
N HIS A 26 1.27 9.15 -5.06
CA HIS A 26 0.04 9.81 -4.64
C HIS A 26 0.25 10.73 -3.43
N ALA A 27 1.44 11.32 -3.29
CA ALA A 27 1.78 12.28 -2.25
C ALA A 27 0.71 13.38 -2.17
N GLY A 28 -0.07 13.40 -1.08
CA GLY A 28 -1.10 14.42 -0.83
C GLY A 28 -2.45 14.23 -1.55
N ALA A 29 -2.59 13.22 -2.41
CA ALA A 29 -3.84 12.95 -3.14
C ALA A 29 -4.68 11.82 -2.53
N MET A 30 -4.12 11.02 -1.60
CA MET A 30 -4.79 9.83 -1.06
C MET A 30 -4.74 9.79 0.48
N ASP A 31 -5.78 9.21 1.08
CA ASP A 31 -5.82 8.88 2.50
C ASP A 31 -4.94 7.66 2.80
N PHE A 32 -3.72 7.92 3.27
CA PHE A 32 -2.76 6.89 3.64
C PHE A 32 -3.20 6.07 4.86
N GLY A 33 -4.08 6.61 5.72
CA GLY A 33 -4.66 5.88 6.85
C GLY A 33 -5.58 4.77 6.37
N ARG A 34 -6.49 5.08 5.44
CA ARG A 34 -7.33 4.06 4.78
C ARG A 34 -6.51 3.08 3.97
N ALA A 35 -5.54 3.55 3.20
CA ALA A 35 -4.70 2.67 2.38
C ALA A 35 -3.93 1.66 3.24
N GLY A 36 -3.34 2.09 4.36
CA GLY A 36 -2.66 1.21 5.29
C GLY A 36 -3.58 0.18 5.95
N ALA A 37 -4.80 0.57 6.33
CA ALA A 37 -5.80 -0.35 6.88
C ALA A 37 -6.23 -1.42 5.87
N LEU A 38 -6.49 -1.02 4.62
CA LEU A 38 -6.82 -1.92 3.52
C LEU A 38 -5.67 -2.89 3.22
N MET A 39 -4.43 -2.38 3.15
CA MET A 39 -3.25 -3.21 2.94
C MET A 39 -3.08 -4.23 4.07
N LYS A 40 -3.25 -3.81 5.32
CA LYS A 40 -3.14 -4.70 6.48
C LYS A 40 -4.24 -5.76 6.51
N GLN A 41 -5.44 -5.47 6.02
CA GLN A 41 -6.53 -6.43 5.89
C GLN A 41 -6.34 -7.39 4.71
N THR A 42 -5.63 -6.96 3.66
CA THR A 42 -5.37 -7.78 2.47
C THR A 42 -4.11 -8.65 2.61
N LEU A 43 -3.10 -8.15 3.33
CA LEU A 43 -1.79 -8.79 3.53
C LEU A 43 -1.64 -9.49 4.89
N GLY A 44 -2.67 -9.37 5.74
CA GLY A 44 -2.72 -9.92 7.10
C GLY A 44 -3.35 -11.31 7.16
#